data_AF-A0A8B6FZF0-F1
#
_entry.id   AF-A0A8B6FZF0-F1
#
_cell.length_a   1.000
_cell.length_b   1.000
_cell.length_c   1.000
_cell.angle_alpha   90.00
_cell.angle_beta   90.00
_cell.angle_gamma   90.00
#
_symmetry.space_group_name_H-M   'P 1'
#
loop_
_entity.id
_entity.type
_entity.pdbx_description
1 polymer ?
#
loop_
_entity_poly.entity_id
_entity_poly.type
_entity_poly.pdbx_seq_one_letter_code
_entity_poly.pdbx_strand_id
1 'polypeptide(L)'
;MNTPANMSHCFTNFKSVQHIEWICHTCLNAIKKQKTPRFSIANKMGFPQRPKELNLYPLEERLLSLRIPFMQIRQLPRGGQLSVKGNVVNVPVEVQPTINSLPHTLEKSGTISVKLKKKSWHSKSVILVKM
;
A
#
# COMPACT_ATOMS: atom_id res chain seq x y z
N MET A 1 6.45 -27.05 23.79
CA MET A 1 6.81 -27.67 22.50
C MET A 1 8.32 -27.75 22.47
N ASN A 2 8.88 -28.96 22.45
CA ASN A 2 10.33 -29.17 22.48
C ASN A 2 10.92 -28.67 21.15
N THR A 3 11.58 -27.52 21.19
CA THR A 3 12.17 -26.86 20.02
C THR A 3 13.55 -27.46 19.75
N PRO A 4 13.80 -28.05 18.57
CA PRO A 4 15.16 -28.42 18.19
C PRO A 4 16.00 -27.14 18.07
N ALA A 5 17.15 -27.15 18.76
CA ALA A 5 18.13 -26.08 18.74
C ALA A 5 18.49 -25.70 17.28
N ASN A 6 18.76 -24.42 17.02
CA ASN A 6 19.15 -23.81 15.74
C ASN A 6 18.10 -23.29 14.73
N MET A 7 16.83 -23.09 15.11
CA MET A 7 15.89 -22.33 14.25
C MET A 7 15.37 -21.00 14.84
N SER A 8 16.02 -20.46 15.88
CA SER A 8 15.61 -19.21 16.55
C SER A 8 15.48 -18.03 15.58
N HIS A 9 16.35 -17.96 14.58
CA HIS A 9 16.38 -16.90 13.57
C HIS A 9 15.15 -16.88 12.62
N CYS A 10 14.32 -17.93 12.61
CA CYS A 10 13.09 -17.99 11.81
C CYS A 10 11.86 -17.46 12.54
N PHE A 11 11.95 -17.16 13.84
CA PHE A 11 10.85 -16.62 14.64
C PHE A 11 10.94 -15.09 14.67
N THR A 12 9.83 -14.42 14.38
CA THR A 12 9.76 -12.94 14.32
C THR A 12 9.33 -12.31 15.64
N ASN A 13 9.02 -13.12 16.67
CA ASN A 13 8.49 -12.69 17.97
C ASN A 13 7.24 -11.78 17.89
N PHE A 14 6.55 -11.78 16.74
CA PHE A 14 5.37 -10.96 16.52
C PHE A 14 4.14 -11.67 17.08
N LYS A 15 3.49 -11.05 18.06
CA LYS A 15 2.31 -11.59 18.74
C LYS A 15 1.04 -10.90 18.26
N SER A 16 -0.02 -11.68 18.07
CA SER A 16 -1.36 -11.16 17.76
C SER A 16 -1.96 -10.41 18.97
N VAL A 17 -3.11 -9.76 18.79
CA VAL A 17 -3.88 -9.01 19.80
C VAL A 17 -4.15 -9.84 21.08
N GLN A 18 -4.14 -11.17 20.97
CA GLN A 18 -4.35 -12.10 22.10
C GLN A 18 -3.04 -12.73 22.64
N HIS A 19 -1.87 -12.17 22.33
CA HIS A 19 -0.56 -12.74 22.65
C HIS A 19 -0.28 -14.13 22.04
N ILE A 20 -1.06 -14.52 21.04
CA ILE A 20 -0.89 -15.79 20.31
C ILE A 20 0.06 -15.57 19.12
N GLU A 21 1.01 -16.48 18.96
CA GLU A 21 1.89 -16.54 17.79
C GLU A 21 1.28 -17.47 16.74
N TRP A 22 1.08 -16.95 15.53
CA TRP A 22 0.57 -17.72 14.41
C TRP A 22 1.67 -17.94 13.39
N ILE A 23 1.81 -19.18 12.94
CA ILE A 23 2.72 -19.55 11.85
C ILE A 23 1.91 -20.22 10.76
N CYS A 24 2.15 -19.84 9.49
CA CYS A 24 1.48 -20.49 8.38
C CYS A 24 1.94 -21.95 8.24
N HIS A 25 1.08 -22.80 7.68
CA HIS A 25 1.38 -24.22 7.51
C HIS A 25 2.67 -24.47 6.72
N THR A 26 2.97 -23.63 5.71
CA THR A 26 4.19 -23.74 4.90
C THR A 26 5.45 -23.55 5.73
N CYS A 27 5.49 -22.51 6.56
CA CYS A 27 6.63 -22.24 7.44
C CYS A 27 6.76 -23.31 8.52
N LEU A 28 5.64 -23.75 9.11
CA LEU A 28 5.63 -24.84 10.09
C LEU A 28 6.21 -26.15 9.51
N ASN A 29 5.80 -26.52 8.29
CA ASN A 29 6.27 -27.72 7.62
C ASN A 29 7.78 -27.66 7.31
N ALA A 30 8.30 -26.49 6.96
CA ALA A 30 9.74 -26.29 6.74
C ALA A 30 10.52 -26.44 8.06
N ILE A 31 10.06 -25.80 9.13
CA ILE A 31 10.70 -25.85 10.45
C ILE A 31 10.69 -27.28 11.01
N LYS A 32 9.58 -28.02 10.88
CA LYS A 32 9.50 -29.44 11.26
C LYS A 32 10.52 -30.31 10.50
N LYS A 33 10.83 -29.96 9.25
CA LYS A 33 11.86 -30.62 8.42
C LYS A 33 13.27 -30.08 8.64
N GLN A 34 13.46 -29.24 9.66
CA GLN A 34 14.72 -28.56 9.95
C GLN A 34 15.26 -27.72 8.76
N LYS A 35 14.36 -27.12 7.98
CA LYS A 35 14.69 -26.25 6.84
C LYS A 35 14.20 -24.82 7.09
N THR A 36 14.99 -23.85 6.65
CA THR A 36 14.58 -22.44 6.63
C THR A 36 13.41 -22.26 5.64
N PRO A 37 12.28 -21.65 6.06
CA PRO A 37 11.15 -21.40 5.16
C PRO A 37 11.57 -20.60 3.94
N ARG A 38 11.06 -20.97 2.75
CA ARG A 38 11.46 -20.35 1.46
C ARG A 38 11.36 -18.82 1.48
N PHE A 39 10.29 -18.28 2.06
CA PHE A 39 10.01 -16.84 2.15
C PHE A 39 10.45 -16.21 3.48
N SER A 40 11.39 -16.83 4.21
CA SER A 40 11.90 -16.29 5.47
C SER A 40 12.78 -15.06 5.22
N ILE A 41 12.76 -14.11 6.16
CA ILE A 41 13.71 -12.97 6.22
C ILE A 41 15.15 -13.49 6.23
N ALA A 42 15.39 -14.64 6.85
CA ALA A 42 16.67 -15.34 6.86
C ALA A 42 17.21 -15.64 5.44
N ASN A 43 16.30 -15.85 4.47
CA ASN A 43 16.63 -16.08 3.07
C ASN A 43 16.72 -14.76 2.27
N LYS A 44 16.96 -13.62 2.95
CA LYS A 44 17.02 -12.29 2.33
C LYS A 44 15.72 -11.89 1.62
N MET A 45 14.60 -12.49 2.00
CA MET A 45 13.26 -12.14 1.50
C MET A 45 12.62 -10.99 2.29
N GLY A 46 13.41 -10.26 3.08
CA GLY A 46 12.97 -9.04 3.74
C GLY A 46 12.83 -7.89 2.73
N PHE A 47 11.89 -6.99 2.98
CA PHE A 47 11.81 -5.76 2.21
C PHE A 47 13.03 -4.87 2.51
N PRO A 48 13.59 -4.16 1.51
CA PRO A 48 14.61 -3.16 1.76
C PRO A 48 14.04 -2.04 2.65
N GLN A 49 14.93 -1.33 3.35
CA GLN A 49 14.52 -0.13 4.06
C GLN A 49 13.95 0.88 3.07
N ARG A 50 12.83 1.52 3.45
CA ARG A 50 12.20 2.53 2.60
C ARG A 50 13.17 3.70 2.43
N PRO A 51 13.54 4.08 1.19
CA PRO A 51 14.37 5.25 0.95
C PRO A 51 13.64 6.51 1.43
N LYS A 52 14.38 7.49 1.98
CA LYS A 52 13.80 8.71 2.59
C LYS A 52 13.04 9.54 1.56
N GLU A 53 13.45 9.46 0.31
CA GLU A 53 12.87 10.09 -0.87
C GLU A 53 11.43 9.62 -1.13
N LEU A 54 11.05 8.44 -0.64
CA LEU A 54 9.68 7.90 -0.74
C LEU A 54 8.81 8.22 0.49
N ASN A 55 9.27 9.10 1.38
CA ASN A 55 8.43 9.67 2.45
C ASN A 55 7.67 10.89 1.92
N LEU A 56 6.80 10.64 0.93
CA LEU A 56 6.00 11.65 0.26
C LEU A 56 4.67 11.86 0.98
N TYR A 57 4.14 13.08 0.94
CA TYR A 57 2.74 13.31 1.30
C TYR A 57 1.82 12.62 0.30
N PRO A 58 0.59 12.23 0.70
CA PRO A 58 -0.35 11.55 -0.20
C PRO A 58 -0.61 12.29 -1.53
N LEU A 59 -0.54 13.62 -1.52
CA LEU A 59 -0.66 14.44 -2.74
C LEU A 59 0.56 14.30 -3.65
N GLU A 60 1.76 14.39 -3.08
CA GLU A 60 3.03 14.26 -3.82
C GLU A 60 3.17 12.86 -4.43
N GLU A 61 2.81 11.83 -3.66
CA GLU A 61 2.76 10.44 -4.15
C GLU A 61 1.80 10.32 -5.34
N ARG A 62 0.63 10.99 -5.29
CA ARG A 62 -0.33 11.01 -6.40
C ARG A 62 0.21 11.75 -7.63
N LEU A 63 0.93 12.86 -7.44
CA LEU A 63 1.49 13.67 -8.52
C LEU A 63 2.68 13.00 -9.21
N LEU A 64 3.49 12.26 -8.46
CA LEU A 64 4.68 11.57 -8.96
C LEU A 64 4.37 10.13 -9.44
N SER A 65 3.13 9.66 -9.26
CA SER A 65 2.76 8.32 -9.71
C SER A 65 2.82 8.22 -11.24
N LEU A 66 3.69 7.33 -11.74
CA LEU A 66 3.79 7.00 -13.16
C LEU A 66 2.52 6.39 -13.76
N ARG A 67 1.60 5.91 -12.91
CA ARG A 67 0.34 5.31 -13.32
C ARG A 67 -0.80 5.76 -12.42
N ILE A 68 -1.92 6.11 -13.02
CA ILE A 68 -3.15 6.40 -12.28
C ILE A 68 -4.08 5.20 -12.41
N PRO A 69 -4.34 4.46 -11.32
CA PRO A 69 -5.30 3.37 -11.35
C PRO A 69 -6.72 3.94 -11.25
N PHE A 70 -7.57 3.56 -12.21
CA PHE A 70 -9.01 3.73 -12.16
C PHE A 70 -9.62 2.39 -11.72
N MET A 71 -10.10 2.36 -10.48
CA MET A 71 -10.71 1.16 -9.90
C MET A 71 -11.82 1.54 -8.94
N GLN A 72 -12.86 0.71 -8.87
CA GLN A 72 -13.94 0.87 -7.91
C GLN A 72 -13.61 0.07 -6.64
N ILE A 73 -13.32 0.77 -5.54
CA ILE A 73 -13.13 0.16 -4.22
C ILE A 73 -14.45 0.19 -3.47
N ARG A 74 -14.88 -0.95 -2.93
CA ARG A 74 -16.06 -1.07 -2.06
C ARG A 74 -15.71 -1.83 -0.78
N GLN A 75 -16.43 -1.56 0.30
CA GLN A 75 -16.36 -2.39 1.50
C GLN A 75 -17.04 -3.74 1.24
N LEU A 76 -16.40 -4.83 1.68
CA LEU A 76 -17.03 -6.13 1.73
C LEU A 76 -18.03 -6.20 2.88
N PRO A 77 -19.10 -7.01 2.77
CA PRO A 77 -20.17 -7.05 3.77
C PRO A 77 -19.72 -7.40 5.20
N ARG A 78 -18.53 -7.99 5.38
CA ARG A 78 -17.99 -8.42 6.67
C ARG A 78 -16.49 -8.12 6.76
N GLY A 79 -16.02 -7.79 7.96
CA GLY A 79 -14.59 -7.77 8.29
C GLY A 79 -13.82 -6.49 7.94
N GLY A 80 -14.49 -5.39 7.57
CA GLY A 80 -13.84 -4.10 7.30
C GLY A 80 -12.90 -4.11 6.09
N GLN A 81 -12.88 -5.21 5.33
CA GLN A 81 -12.00 -5.40 4.19
C GLN A 81 -12.53 -4.63 2.97
N LEU A 82 -11.62 -4.01 2.23
CA LEU A 82 -11.91 -3.37 0.96
C LEU A 82 -11.67 -4.35 -0.19
N SER A 83 -12.56 -4.33 -1.18
CA SER A 83 -12.48 -5.14 -2.40
C SER A 83 -12.63 -4.26 -3.63
N VAL A 84 -11.87 -4.60 -4.67
CA VAL A 84 -12.01 -4.00 -5.99
C VAL A 84 -13.15 -4.68 -6.74
N LYS A 85 -14.05 -3.88 -7.32
CA LYS A 85 -15.16 -4.36 -8.15
C LYS A 85 -14.92 -3.99 -9.61
N GLY A 86 -15.06 -4.97 -10.50
CA GLY A 86 -14.98 -4.76 -11.94
C GLY A 86 -13.55 -4.53 -12.43
N ASN A 87 -13.42 -3.84 -13.56
CA ASN A 87 -12.14 -3.67 -14.25
C ASN A 87 -11.27 -2.64 -13.54
N VAL A 88 -9.96 -2.89 -13.54
CA VAL A 88 -8.92 -1.93 -13.14
C VAL A 88 -8.26 -1.44 -14.41
N VAL A 89 -8.32 -0.13 -14.65
CA VAL A 89 -7.66 0.50 -15.80
C VAL A 89 -6.48 1.32 -15.27
N ASN A 90 -5.26 0.93 -15.67
CA ASN A 90 -4.04 1.65 -15.32
C ASN A 90 -3.64 2.55 -16.49
N VAL A 91 -3.75 3.86 -16.31
CA VAL A 91 -3.35 4.83 -17.34
C VAL A 91 -1.92 5.29 -17.07
N PRO A 92 -0.99 5.13 -18.02
CA PRO A 92 0.37 5.66 -17.87
C PRO A 92 0.35 7.19 -17.89
N VAL A 93 1.18 7.80 -17.07
CA VAL A 93 1.35 9.25 -16.99
C VAL A 93 2.80 9.60 -17.21
N GLU A 94 3.04 10.56 -18.08
CA GLU A 94 4.35 11.17 -18.24
C GLU A 94 4.58 12.18 -17.11
N VAL A 95 5.51 11.87 -16.21
CA VAL A 95 5.79 12.67 -15.02
C VAL A 95 6.74 13.84 -15.27
N GLN A 96 7.55 13.80 -16.34
CA GLN A 96 8.53 14.83 -16.68
C GLN A 96 7.92 16.24 -16.80
N PRO A 97 6.84 16.47 -17.56
CA PRO A 97 6.24 17.80 -17.64
C PRO A 97 5.69 18.28 -16.29
N THR A 98 5.20 17.38 -15.45
CA THR A 98 4.72 17.71 -14.10
C THR A 98 5.88 18.13 -13.19
N ILE A 99 7.01 17.42 -13.24
CA ILE A 99 8.20 17.75 -12.44
C ILE A 99 8.79 19.09 -12.89
N ASN A 100 8.93 19.29 -14.21
CA ASN A 100 9.51 20.50 -14.79
C ASN A 100 8.68 21.76 -14.55
N SER A 101 7.40 21.60 -14.17
CA SER A 101 6.49 22.71 -13.96
C SER A 101 6.26 23.03 -12.48
N LEU A 102 6.87 22.28 -11.55
CA LEU A 102 6.94 22.64 -10.13
C LEU A 102 7.99 23.76 -9.93
N PRO A 103 7.76 24.77 -9.07
CA PRO A 103 6.55 25.05 -8.29
C PRO A 103 5.48 25.76 -9.13
N HIS A 104 4.27 25.19 -9.18
CA HIS A 104 3.12 25.85 -9.79
C HIS A 104 2.72 27.09 -8.97
N THR A 105 2.82 28.27 -9.56
CA THR A 105 2.05 29.44 -9.10
C THR A 105 0.57 29.17 -9.34
N LEU A 106 -0.34 29.56 -8.44
CA LEU A 106 -1.79 29.31 -8.55
C LEU A 106 -2.38 29.77 -9.90
N GLU A 107 -1.80 30.81 -10.49
CA GLU A 107 -2.19 31.35 -11.80
C GLU A 107 -1.86 30.39 -12.97
N LYS A 108 -0.83 29.56 -12.84
CA LYS A 108 -0.34 28.65 -13.88
C LYS A 108 -0.94 27.25 -13.78
N SER A 109 -1.54 26.88 -12.66
CA SER A 109 -1.98 25.49 -12.43
C SER A 109 -3.31 25.16 -13.11
N GLY A 110 -4.04 26.15 -13.65
CA GLY A 110 -5.36 25.95 -14.25
C GLY A 110 -6.39 25.37 -13.29
N THR A 111 -6.16 25.49 -11.97
CA THR A 111 -6.98 24.83 -10.96
C THR A 111 -8.17 25.72 -10.60
N ILE A 112 -9.37 25.31 -10.98
CA ILE A 112 -10.60 25.97 -10.55
C ILE A 112 -11.04 25.34 -9.22
N SER A 113 -11.23 26.15 -8.18
CA SER A 113 -11.78 25.66 -6.92
C SER A 113 -13.29 25.40 -7.06
N VAL A 114 -13.67 24.14 -7.18
CA VAL A 114 -15.09 23.75 -7.27
C VAL A 114 -15.65 23.50 -5.87
N LYS A 115 -16.56 24.38 -5.42
CA LYS A 115 -17.31 24.18 -4.17
C LYS A 115 -18.53 23.31 -4.45
N LEU A 116 -18.43 22.00 -4.23
CA LEU A 116 -19.55 21.08 -4.42
C LEU A 116 -20.62 21.30 -3.32
N LYS A 117 -21.87 21.53 -3.75
CA LYS A 117 -23.03 21.56 -2.84
C LYS A 117 -23.28 20.12 -2.37
N LYS A 118 -23.05 19.85 -1.08
CA LYS A 118 -23.28 18.53 -0.46
C LYS A 118 -24.70 18.05 -0.74
N LYS A 119 -24.85 16.87 -1.33
CA LYS A 119 -26.03 16.01 -1.09
C LYS A 119 -25.73 15.19 0.17
N SER A 120 -26.69 15.10 1.10
CA SER A 120 -26.56 14.56 2.47
C SER A 120 -26.07 13.11 2.60
N TRP A 121 -25.89 12.38 1.50
CA TRP A 121 -25.64 10.95 1.50
C TRP A 121 -24.20 10.54 1.13
N HIS A 122 -23.32 11.47 0.74
CA HIS A 122 -21.93 11.15 0.38
C HIS A 122 -20.93 12.01 1.14
N SER A 123 -20.04 11.37 1.92
CA SER A 123 -19.00 12.05 2.69
C SER A 123 -17.72 12.17 1.86
N LYS A 124 -17.33 13.42 1.58
CA LYS A 124 -16.04 13.88 1.04
C LYS A 124 -15.77 13.56 -0.45
N SER A 125 -15.85 14.60 -1.27
CA SER A 125 -15.27 14.64 -2.60
C SER A 125 -14.72 16.04 -2.86
N VAL A 126 -13.40 16.19 -2.88
CA VAL A 126 -12.70 17.29 -3.54
C VAL A 126 -12.05 16.65 -4.77
N ILE A 127 -12.49 17.04 -5.94
CA ILE A 127 -11.91 16.58 -7.21
C ILE A 127 -11.08 17.75 -7.73
N LEU A 128 -9.76 17.56 -7.77
CA LEU A 128 -8.88 18.42 -8.56
C LEU A 128 -8.96 17.89 -9.99
N VAL A 129 -9.72 18.59 -10.84
CA VAL A 129 -9.72 18.33 -12.28
C VAL A 129 -8.54 19.11 -12.86
N LYS A 130 -7.56 18.39 -13.41
CA LYS A 130 -6.50 18.98 -14.24
C LYS A 130 -7.06 19.05 -15.66
N MET A 131 -7.10 20.26 -16.23
CA MET A 131 -7.15 20.40 -17.69
C MET A 131 -5.76 20.17 -18.25
#